data_AF-A0A522FJ54-F1
#
_entry.id   AF-A0A522FJ54-F1
#
_cell.length_a   1.000
_cell.length_b   1.000
_cell.length_c   1.000
_cell.angle_alpha   90.00
_cell.angle_beta   90.00
_cell.angle_gamma   90.00
#
_symmetry.space_group_name_H-M   'P 1'
#
loop_
_entity.id
_entity.type
_entity.pdbx_description
1 polymer ?
#
loop_
_entity_poly.entity_id
_entity_poly.type
_entity_poly.pdbx_seq_one_letter_code
_entity_poly.pdbx_strand_id
1 'polypeptide(L)' 'MNIIWFKKVGIIFIPISIVGVLLYFLTLGFCATVIVAIDRNAYSVSDFLYGIFPYIVSAFTILFWIASNTCRKKES' A
#
# COMPACT_ATOMS: atom_id res chain seq x y z
N MET A 1 -11.38 -5.97 22.85
CA MET A 1 -12.13 -5.43 21.69
C MET A 1 -11.27 -5.66 20.45
N ASN A 2 -11.58 -6.65 19.61
CA ASN A 2 -10.80 -6.92 18.39
C ASN A 2 -11.11 -5.80 17.37
N ILE A 3 -10.21 -4.82 17.25
CA ILE A 3 -10.40 -3.69 16.33
C ILE A 3 -10.12 -4.21 14.92
N ILE A 4 -11.17 -4.30 14.10
CA ILE A 4 -11.06 -4.77 12.72
C ILE A 4 -10.68 -3.57 11.85
N TRP A 5 -9.52 -3.61 11.18
CA TRP A 5 -9.05 -2.47 10.39
C TRP A 5 -9.39 -2.62 8.91
N PHE A 6 -9.36 -3.85 8.42
CA PHE A 6 -9.62 -4.16 7.01
C PHE A 6 -10.69 -5.24 6.87
N LYS A 7 -11.44 -5.15 5.78
CA LYS A 7 -12.35 -6.21 5.33
C LYS A 7 -11.76 -6.85 4.09
N LYS A 8 -11.50 -8.15 4.15
CA LYS A 8 -11.07 -8.92 2.98
C LYS A 8 -12.26 -9.15 2.05
N VAL A 9 -12.13 -8.73 0.80
CA VAL A 9 -13.10 -8.95 -0.29
C VAL A 9 -12.36 -9.63 -1.43
N GLY A 10 -12.43 -10.97 -1.47
CA GLY A 10 -11.63 -11.77 -2.39
C GLY A 10 -10.14 -11.63 -2.09
N ILE A 11 -9.39 -11.01 -3.03
CA ILE A 11 -7.94 -10.77 -2.93
C ILE A 11 -7.63 -9.37 -2.40
N ILE A 12 -8.61 -8.45 -2.41
CA ILE A 12 -8.43 -7.05 -2.05
C ILE A 12 -8.83 -6.84 -0.58
N PHE A 13 -8.11 -5.95 0.11
CA PHE A 13 -8.43 -5.50 1.45
C PHE A 13 -9.01 -4.09 1.41
N ILE A 14 -10.25 -3.93 1.88
CA ILE A 14 -10.92 -2.64 1.94
C ILE A 14 -10.73 -2.07 3.36
N PRO A 15 -10.19 -0.86 3.54
CA PRO A 15 -10.11 -0.24 4.84
C PRO A 15 -11.52 0.08 5.35
N ILE A 16 -11.86 -0.41 6.54
CA ILE A 16 -13.14 -0.12 7.21
C ILE A 16 -12.95 0.70 8.50
N SER A 17 -11.70 0.93 8.90
CA SER A 17 -11.34 1.76 10.05
C SER A 17 -10.57 3.00 9.64
N ILE A 18 -10.58 4.02 10.51
CA ILE A 18 -9.79 5.25 10.37
C ILE A 18 -8.30 4.92 10.23
N VAL A 19 -7.80 3.92 10.97
CA VAL A 19 -6.39 3.48 10.89
C VAL A 19 -6.09 2.86 9.52
N GLY A 20 -7.01 2.05 8.97
CA GLY A 20 -6.84 1.48 7.63
C GLY A 20 -6.83 2.55 6.54
N VAL A 21 -7.71 3.55 6.65
CA VAL A 21 -7.73 4.70 5.73
C VAL A 21 -6.43 5.50 5.83
N LEU A 22 -5.95 5.76 7.05
CA LEU A 22 -4.69 6.47 7.28
C LEU A 22 -3.49 5.73 6.67
N LEU A 23 -3.43 4.40 6.81
CA LEU A 23 -2.39 3.57 6.18
C LEU A 23 -2.42 3.69 4.65
N TYR A 24 -3.60 3.67 4.03
CA TYR A 24 -3.74 3.89 2.60
C TYR A 24 -3.22 5.27 2.18
N PHE A 25 -3.60 6.34 2.89
CA PHE A 25 -3.10 7.68 2.61
C PHE A 25 -1.59 7.79 2.79
N LEU A 26 -1.03 7.15 3.81
CA LEU A 26 0.40 7.12 4.05
C LEU A 26 1.15 6.40 2.93
N THR A 27 0.65 5.24 2.49
CA THR A 27 1.22 4.49 1.35
C THR A 27 1.13 5.30 0.06
N LEU A 28 -0.01 5.95 -0.22
CA LEU A 28 -0.17 6.79 -1.41
C LEU A 28 0.73 8.02 -1.36
N GLY A 29 0.83 8.69 -0.21
CA GLY A 29 1.74 9.80 0.01
C GLY A 29 3.19 9.41 -0.23
N PHE A 30 3.61 8.25 0.31
CA PHE A 30 4.94 7.69 0.05
C PHE A 30 5.17 7.38 -1.43
N CYS A 31 4.19 6.79 -2.13
CA CYS A 31 4.31 6.55 -3.57
C CYS A 31 4.47 7.87 -4.35
N ALA A 32 3.73 8.91 -3.98
CA ALA A 32 3.85 10.22 -4.61
C ALA A 32 5.24 10.84 -4.39
N THR A 33 5.80 10.76 -3.17
CA THR A 33 7.15 11.28 -2.91
C THR A 33 8.22 10.53 -3.68
N VAL A 34 8.10 9.20 -3.78
CA VAL A 34 8.99 8.33 -4.57
C VAL A 34 8.93 8.69 -6.05
N ILE A 35 7.72 8.83 -6.61
CA ILE A 35 7.52 9.21 -8.01
C ILE A 35 8.17 10.56 -8.29
N VAL A 36 7.89 11.57 -7.48
CA VAL A 36 8.46 12.92 -7.65
C VAL A 36 9.99 12.91 -7.51
N ALA A 37 10.55 12.08 -6.62
CA ALA A 37 12.00 11.98 -6.43
C ALA A 37 12.71 11.31 -7.63
N ILE A 38 12.08 10.30 -8.23
CA ILE A 38 12.67 9.53 -9.32
C ILE A 38 12.44 10.21 -10.67
N ASP A 39 11.28 10.82 -10.89
CA ASP A 39 10.96 11.60 -12.10
C ASP A 39 12.01 12.68 -12.37
N ARG A 40 12.50 13.34 -11.31
CA ARG A 40 13.55 14.38 -11.41
C ARG A 40 14.92 13.86 -11.87
N ASN A 41 15.17 12.56 -11.80
CA ASN A 41 16.45 11.94 -12.14
C ASN A 41 16.37 10.97 -13.33
N ALA A 42 15.18 10.73 -13.88
CA ALA A 42 14.97 9.76 -14.93
C ALA A 42 15.24 10.36 -16.32
N TYR A 43 16.09 9.70 -17.11
CA TYR A 43 16.38 10.07 -18.50
C TYR A 43 15.55 9.27 -19.51
N SER A 44 14.93 8.18 -19.06
CA SER A 44 14.06 7.30 -19.86
C SER A 44 12.90 6.78 -19.01
N VAL A 45 11.80 6.40 -19.68
CA VAL A 45 10.64 5.76 -19.04
C VAL A 45 11.04 4.45 -18.36
N SER A 46 11.94 3.68 -18.96
CA SER A 46 12.44 2.45 -18.35
C SER A 46 13.19 2.73 -17.04
N ASP A 47 14.07 3.74 -17.04
CA ASP A 47 14.83 4.12 -15.83
C ASP A 47 13.92 4.59 -14.71
N PHE A 48 12.86 5.34 -15.05
CA PHE A 48 11.81 5.70 -14.11
C PHE A 48 11.10 4.47 -13.54
N LEU A 49 10.63 3.55 -14.40
CA LEU A 49 9.90 2.34 -13.99
C LEU A 49 10.76 1.43 -13.09
N TYR A 50 12.02 1.18 -13.47
CA TYR A 50 12.95 0.41 -12.66
C TYR A 50 13.28 1.13 -11.34
N GLY A 51 13.35 2.46 -11.36
CA GLY A 51 13.53 3.28 -10.17
C GLY A 51 12.37 3.15 -9.18
N ILE A 52 11.12 3.28 -9.62
CA ILE A 52 9.95 3.31 -8.71
C ILE A 52 9.54 1.92 -8.23
N PHE A 53 9.79 0.88 -9.03
CA PHE A 53 9.37 -0.50 -8.78
C PHE A 53 9.71 -1.01 -7.37
N PRO A 54 10.97 -1.01 -6.91
CA PRO A 54 11.32 -1.59 -5.61
C PRO A 54 10.62 -0.89 -4.44
N TYR A 55 10.38 0.42 -4.54
CA TYR A 55 9.76 1.20 -3.47
C TYR A 55 8.24 1.00 -3.42
N ILE A 56 7.58 1.11 -4.57
CA ILE A 56 6.12 0.97 -4.66
C ILE A 56 5.73 -0.47 -4.29
N VAL A 57 6.41 -1.47 -4.86
CA VAL A 57 6.11 -2.87 -4.55
C VAL A 57 6.32 -3.18 -3.07
N SER A 58 7.40 -2.69 -2.47
CA SER A 58 7.66 -2.88 -1.03
C SER A 58 6.58 -2.22 -0.18
N ALA A 59 6.19 -0.98 -0.49
CA ALA A 59 5.17 -0.24 0.26
C ALA A 59 3.81 -0.95 0.21
N PHE A 60 3.38 -1.40 -0.97
CA PHE A 60 2.15 -2.17 -1.11
C PHE A 60 2.23 -3.55 -0.45
N THR A 61 3.39 -4.21 -0.47
CA THR A 61 3.61 -5.49 0.22
C THR A 61 3.44 -5.35 1.73
N ILE A 62 4.02 -4.30 2.32
CA ILE A 62 3.85 -4.00 3.74
C ILE A 62 2.37 -3.71 4.06
N LEU A 63 1.71 -2.87 3.26
CA LEU A 63 0.29 -2.57 3.43
C LEU A 63 -0.58 -3.84 3.35
N PHE A 64 -0.31 -4.70 2.37
CA PHE A 64 -1.00 -5.97 2.19
C PHE A 64 -0.77 -6.90 3.38
N TRP A 65 0.46 -7.01 3.87
CA TRP A 65 0.79 -7.81 5.05
C TRP A 65 0.07 -7.31 6.29
N ILE A 66 0.08 -6.00 6.56
CA ILE A 66 -0.68 -5.41 7.69
C ILE A 66 -2.18 -5.72 7.53
N ALA A 67 -2.73 -5.47 6.35
CA ALA A 67 -4.15 -5.71 6.08
C ALA A 67 -4.53 -7.19 6.24
N SER A 68 -3.63 -8.12 5.87
CA SER A 68 -3.84 -9.56 6.04
C SER A 68 -3.91 -9.98 7.51
N ASN A 69 -3.09 -9.37 8.37
CA ASN A 69 -3.06 -9.66 9.81
C ASN A 69 -4.17 -8.96 10.60
N THR A 70 -4.72 -7.88 10.06
CA THR A 70 -5.75 -7.05 10.73
C THR A 70 -7.14 -7.16 10.09
N CYS A 71 -7.31 -8.09 9.15
CA CYS A 71 -8.60 -8.37 8.55
C CYS A 71 -9.46 -9.27 9.45
N ARG A 72 -10.78 -9.07 9.43
CA ARG A 72 -11.71 -10.02 10.06
C ARG A 72 -11.59 -11.36 9.33
N LYS A 73 -11.11 -12.41 10.00
CA LYS A 73 -11.26 -13.79 9.52
C LYS A 73 -12.75 -14.04 9.31
N LYS A 74 -13.15 -14.30 8.07
CA LYS A 74 -14.45 -14.86 7.79
C LYS A 74 -14.32 -16.32 8.22
N GLU A 75 -14.81 -16.66 9.42
CA GLU A 75 -14.99 -18.06 9.81
C GLU A 75 -15.88 -18.70 8.74
N SER A 76 -15.31 -19.67 8.03
CA SER A 76 -16.01 -20.56 7.12
C SER A 76 -16.34 -21.84 7.85
#